data_AF-A0AA85JG62-F1
#
_entry.id   AF-A0AA85JG62-F1
#
_cell.length_a   1.000
_cell.length_b   1.000
_cell.length_c   1.000
_cell.angle_alpha   90.00
_cell.angle_beta   90.00
_cell.angle_gamma   90.00
#
_symmetry.space_group_name_H-M   'P 1'
#
loop_
_entity.id
_entity.type
_entity.pdbx_description
1 polymer ?
#
loop_
_entity_poly.entity_id
_entity_poly.type
_entity_poly.pdbx_seq_one_letter_code
_entity_poly.pdbx_strand_id
1 'polypeptide(L)'
;MLPLFFTTDIYFVESKLQCSMDPNNHAIQLYQALFSNLGFVQSLILVALNCAFLRLICKRLKETTMKRLNAADRKQIQTSIFFLVYSASYTVTSLPQTVAYITGRLSISVNSSKFAFHIADIFWNFHFTREVFDFFIYFKFFRTFRLVVLNVCKPCHHRMQLKFNE
;
A
#
# COMPACT_ATOMS: atom_id res chain seq x y z
N MET A 1 1.97 5.94 14.45
CA MET A 1 1.91 4.68 15.23
C MET A 1 2.67 4.73 16.56
N LEU A 2 3.53 5.73 16.84
CA LEU A 2 4.22 5.86 18.13
C LEU A 2 3.35 5.73 19.41
N PRO A 3 2.09 6.22 19.48
CA PRO A 3 1.29 6.12 20.70
C PRO A 3 0.86 4.69 21.06
N LEU A 4 0.77 3.80 20.07
CA LEU A 4 0.29 2.43 20.24
C LEU A 4 1.40 1.45 20.63
N PHE A 5 2.67 1.83 20.43
CA PHE A 5 3.83 1.00 20.79
C PHE A 5 3.98 0.87 22.32
N PHE A 6 3.49 1.85 23.08
CA PHE A 6 3.51 1.81 24.54
C PHE A 6 2.39 0.94 25.13
N THR A 7 1.44 0.48 24.31
CA THR A 7 0.30 -0.35 24.74
C THR A 7 0.39 -1.79 24.26
N THR A 8 1.46 -2.15 23.55
CA THR A 8 1.72 -3.53 23.14
C THR A 8 2.44 -4.28 24.24
N ASP A 9 1.93 -5.46 24.57
CA ASP A 9 2.56 -6.39 25.51
C ASP A 9 2.48 -7.81 24.92
N ILE A 10 3.12 -8.75 25.59
CA ILE A 10 3.09 -10.16 25.22
C ILE A 10 1.84 -10.79 25.82
N TYR A 11 0.89 -11.15 24.97
CA TYR A 11 -0.36 -11.79 25.38
C TYR A 11 -0.40 -13.25 24.91
N PHE A 12 -1.02 -14.10 25.72
CA PHE A 12 -1.25 -15.50 25.40
C PHE A 12 -2.64 -15.63 24.78
N VAL A 13 -2.71 -15.88 23.47
CA VAL A 13 -3.98 -15.96 22.72
C VAL A 13 -4.03 -17.30 22.00
N GLU A 14 -5.10 -18.07 22.24
CA GLU A 14 -5.35 -19.37 21.59
C GLU A 14 -4.09 -20.27 21.51
N SER A 15 -3.40 -20.48 22.63
CA SER A 15 -2.18 -21.31 22.77
C SER A 15 -0.89 -20.77 22.12
N LYS A 16 -0.88 -19.51 21.67
CA LYS A 16 0.31 -18.86 21.11
C LYS A 16 0.67 -17.59 21.89
N LEU A 17 1.98 -17.38 22.08
CA LEU A 17 2.49 -16.07 22.49
C LEU A 17 2.43 -15.13 21.28
N GLN A 18 1.74 -14.01 21.44
CA GLN A 18 1.72 -12.96 20.43
C GLN A 18 2.02 -11.61 21.08
N CYS A 19 2.94 -10.85 20.48
CA CYS A 19 3.10 -9.44 20.78
C CYS A 19 1.93 -8.69 20.14
N SER A 20 0.98 -8.26 20.97
CA SER A 20 -0.27 -7.66 20.53
C SER A 20 -0.69 -6.56 21.50
N MET A 21 -1.69 -5.77 21.13
CA MET A 21 -2.38 -4.90 22.07
C MET A 21 -3.29 -5.73 22.98
N ASP A 22 -3.65 -5.16 24.13
CA ASP A 22 -4.53 -5.78 25.11
C ASP A 22 -5.79 -6.38 24.43
N PRO A 23 -5.97 -7.73 24.52
CA PRO A 23 -7.10 -8.40 23.91
C PRO A 23 -8.45 -7.98 24.50
N ASN A 24 -8.48 -7.48 25.74
CA ASN A 24 -9.70 -7.08 26.44
C ASN A 24 -10.12 -5.64 26.13
N ASN A 25 -9.22 -4.82 25.58
CA ASN A 25 -9.52 -3.42 25.27
C ASN A 25 -10.00 -3.24 23.82
N HIS A 26 -11.29 -3.49 23.60
CA HIS A 26 -11.93 -3.37 22.29
C HIS A 26 -11.80 -1.96 21.67
N ALA A 27 -11.74 -0.90 22.48
CA ALA A 27 -11.62 0.47 21.99
C ALA A 27 -10.26 0.73 21.33
N ILE A 28 -9.18 0.26 21.96
CA ILE A 28 -7.81 0.38 21.41
C ILE A 28 -7.68 -0.43 20.13
N GLN A 29 -8.21 -1.67 20.13
CA GLN A 29 -8.21 -2.47 18.92
C GLN A 29 -8.95 -1.74 17.79
N LEU A 30 -10.18 -1.28 18.03
CA LEU A 30 -10.95 -0.56 17.00
C LEU A 30 -10.21 0.67 16.49
N TYR A 31 -9.62 1.46 17.38
CA TYR A 31 -8.76 2.59 17.00
C TYR A 31 -7.63 2.16 16.07
N GLN A 32 -6.95 1.05 16.39
CA GLN A 32 -5.92 0.48 15.52
C GLN A 32 -6.48 0.07 14.16
N ALA A 33 -7.63 -0.61 14.06
CA ALA A 33 -8.17 -0.97 12.73
C ALA A 33 -8.57 0.25 11.88
N LEU A 34 -8.97 1.34 12.52
CA LEU A 34 -9.37 2.56 11.82
C LEU A 34 -8.17 3.41 11.37
N PHE A 35 -7.16 3.54 12.22
CA PHE A 35 -6.07 4.51 12.07
C PHE A 35 -4.67 3.90 11.91
N SER A 36 -4.51 2.57 12.01
CA SER A 36 -3.24 1.88 11.72
C SER A 36 -2.81 2.05 10.27
N ASN A 37 -1.56 1.73 9.99
CA ASN A 37 -1.11 1.53 8.63
C ASN A 37 -2.04 0.52 7.95
N LEU A 38 -2.52 0.84 6.74
CA LEU A 38 -3.58 0.10 6.03
C LEU A 38 -4.97 0.20 6.68
N GLY A 39 -5.18 1.13 7.61
CA GLY A 39 -6.45 1.33 8.28
C GLY A 39 -7.56 1.88 7.38
N PHE A 40 -8.79 1.79 7.87
CA PHE A 40 -9.99 2.18 7.12
C PHE A 40 -10.00 3.65 6.70
N VAL A 41 -9.65 4.54 7.62
CA VAL A 41 -9.70 5.98 7.37
C VAL A 41 -8.68 6.36 6.29
N GLN A 42 -7.47 5.81 6.38
CA GLN A 42 -6.44 6.04 5.38
C GLN A 42 -6.86 5.49 4.00
N SER A 43 -7.44 4.29 3.96
CA SER A 43 -7.94 3.68 2.72
C SER A 43 -9.03 4.52 2.06
N LEU A 44 -9.99 5.04 2.83
CA LEU A 44 -11.05 5.93 2.31
C LEU A 44 -10.50 7.25 1.76
N ILE A 45 -9.54 7.86 2.45
CA ILE A 45 -8.88 9.08 1.98
C ILE A 45 -8.16 8.81 0.64
N LEU A 46 -7.48 7.66 0.51
CA LEU A 46 -6.83 7.29 -0.75
C LEU A 46 -7.82 7.04 -1.88
N VAL A 47 -8.98 6.43 -1.62
CA VAL A 47 -10.05 6.29 -2.62
C VAL A 47 -10.51 7.66 -3.12
N ALA A 48 -10.74 8.61 -2.21
CA ALA A 48 -11.14 9.96 -2.57
C ALA A 48 -10.06 10.66 -3.42
N LEU A 49 -8.78 10.52 -3.06
CA LEU A 49 -7.66 11.05 -3.83
C LEU A 49 -7.56 10.41 -5.22
N ASN A 50 -7.71 9.08 -5.33
CA ASN A 50 -7.71 8.37 -6.61
C ASN A 50 -8.81 8.90 -7.54
N CYS A 51 -10.03 9.08 -7.02
CA CYS A 51 -11.13 9.69 -7.76
C CYS A 51 -10.81 11.12 -8.20
N ALA A 52 -10.18 11.93 -7.34
CA ALA A 52 -9.77 13.30 -7.69
C ALA A 52 -8.70 13.32 -8.80
N PHE A 53 -7.67 12.48 -8.70
CA PHE A 53 -6.65 12.34 -9.74
C PHE A 53 -7.22 11.85 -11.06
N LEU A 54 -8.11 10.85 -11.03
CA LEU A 54 -8.76 10.34 -12.23
C LEU A 54 -9.59 11.44 -12.91
N ARG A 55 -10.39 12.20 -12.14
CA ARG A 55 -11.16 13.34 -12.67
C ARG A 55 -10.24 14.41 -13.27
N LEU A 56 -9.13 14.72 -12.61
CA LEU A 56 -8.15 15.68 -13.12
C LEU A 56 -7.55 15.22 -14.44
N ILE A 57 -7.11 13.95 -14.52
CA ILE A 57 -6.54 13.36 -15.74
C ILE A 57 -7.58 13.38 -16.87
N CYS A 58 -8.80 12.91 -16.61
CA CYS A 58 -9.89 12.91 -17.59
C CYS A 58 -10.21 14.32 -18.10
N LYS A 59 -10.28 15.32 -17.21
CA LYS A 59 -10.51 16.72 -17.59
C LYS A 59 -9.38 17.25 -18.48
N ARG A 60 -8.12 17.00 -18.11
CA ARG A 60 -6.94 17.42 -18.88
C ARG A 60 -6.85 16.73 -20.24
N LEU A 61 -7.18 15.44 -20.33
CA LEU A 61 -7.23 14.72 -21.59
C LEU A 61 -8.31 15.27 -22.53
N LYS A 62 -9.49 15.62 -22.00
CA LYS A 62 -10.54 16.28 -22.79
C LYS A 62 -10.11 17.67 -23.30
N GLU A 63 -9.44 18.47 -22.45
CA GLU A 63 -8.87 19.77 -22.84
C GLU A 63 -7.77 19.63 -23.90
N THR A 64 -7.02 18.52 -23.87
CA THR A 64 -5.95 18.19 -24.82
C THR A 64 -6.49 17.90 -26.22
N THR A 65 -7.64 17.23 -26.34
CA THR A 65 -8.27 17.02 -27.66
C THR A 65 -8.61 18.34 -28.35
N MET A 66 -8.78 19.42 -27.57
CA MET A 66 -9.08 20.76 -28.05
C MET A 66 -7.84 21.66 -28.21
N LYS A 67 -6.69 21.35 -27.56
CA LYS A 67 -5.47 22.18 -27.58
C LYS A 67 -4.19 21.35 -27.52
N ARG A 68 -3.16 21.76 -28.29
CA ARG A 68 -1.82 21.13 -28.26
C ARG A 68 -1.19 21.24 -26.86
N LEU A 69 -0.98 20.10 -26.20
CA LEU A 69 -0.32 20.00 -24.87
C LEU A 69 1.10 20.57 -24.87
N ASN A 70 1.38 21.46 -23.92
CA ASN A 70 2.74 21.94 -23.66
C ASN A 70 3.55 20.91 -22.83
N ALA A 71 4.87 21.04 -22.78
CA ALA A 71 5.76 20.14 -22.05
C ALA A 71 5.47 20.10 -20.53
N ALA A 72 5.07 21.25 -19.95
CA ALA A 72 4.68 21.34 -18.54
C ALA A 72 3.42 20.51 -18.23
N ASP A 73 2.40 20.60 -19.10
CA ASP A 73 1.15 19.87 -18.93
C ASP A 73 1.36 18.35 -19.03
N ARG A 74 2.22 17.91 -19.97
CA ARG A 74 2.60 16.49 -20.10
C ARG A 74 3.26 15.96 -18.83
N LYS A 75 4.16 16.74 -18.23
CA LYS A 75 4.81 16.37 -16.96
C LYS A 75 3.81 16.29 -15.81
N GLN A 76 2.85 17.23 -15.75
CA GLN A 76 1.81 17.22 -14.73
C GLN A 76 0.87 16.00 -14.89
N ILE A 77 0.46 15.67 -16.12
CA ILE A 77 -0.34 14.46 -16.39
C ILE A 77 0.42 13.21 -15.99
N GLN A 78 1.71 13.09 -16.36
CA GLN A 78 2.53 11.95 -15.98
C GLN A 78 2.67 11.81 -14.46
N THR A 79 2.79 12.93 -13.74
CA THR A 79 2.84 12.96 -12.27
C THR A 79 1.52 12.53 -11.65
N SER A 80 0.38 13.00 -12.19
CA SER A 80 -0.94 12.57 -11.75
C SER A 80 -1.19 11.10 -12.01
N ILE A 81 -0.74 10.56 -13.16
CA ILE A 81 -0.80 9.12 -13.47
C ILE A 81 0.05 8.33 -12.48
N PHE A 82 1.26 8.80 -12.17
CA PHE A 82 2.10 8.18 -11.15
C PHE A 82 1.37 8.08 -9.81
N PHE A 83 0.85 9.21 -9.31
CA PHE A 83 0.12 9.23 -8.03
C PHE A 83 -1.12 8.34 -8.05
N LEU A 84 -1.86 8.33 -9.17
CA LEU A 84 -3.02 7.46 -9.34
C LEU A 84 -2.63 5.98 -9.28
N VAL A 85 -1.62 5.53 -10.03
CA VAL A 85 -1.19 4.12 -10.04
C VAL A 85 -0.64 3.72 -8.68
N TYR A 86 0.19 4.56 -8.07
CA TYR A 86 0.76 4.33 -6.75
C TYR A 86 -0.33 4.19 -5.69
N SER A 87 -1.26 5.15 -5.62
CA SER A 87 -2.35 5.15 -4.65
C SER A 87 -3.40 4.06 -4.92
N ALA A 88 -3.69 3.75 -6.19
CA ALA A 88 -4.60 2.65 -6.54
C ALA A 88 -4.03 1.28 -6.12
N SER A 89 -2.73 1.05 -6.29
CA SER A 89 -2.09 -0.20 -5.86
C SER A 89 -2.21 -0.43 -4.34
N TYR A 90 -2.09 0.64 -3.56
CA TYR A 90 -2.33 0.61 -2.12
C TYR A 90 -3.79 0.31 -1.82
N THR A 91 -4.74 1.01 -2.45
CA THR A 91 -6.17 0.79 -2.22
C THR A 91 -6.62 -0.65 -2.51
N VAL A 92 -6.12 -1.26 -3.59
CA VAL A 92 -6.47 -2.65 -3.96
C VAL A 92 -6.03 -3.66 -2.90
N THR A 93 -4.95 -3.39 -2.19
CA THR A 93 -4.44 -4.27 -1.13
C THR A 93 -5.02 -3.92 0.24
N SER A 94 -5.15 -2.64 0.57
CA SER A 94 -5.57 -2.16 1.89
C SER A 94 -7.08 -2.26 2.13
N LEU A 95 -7.90 -2.02 1.10
CA LEU A 95 -9.35 -1.96 1.27
C LEU A 95 -9.95 -3.34 1.61
N PRO A 96 -9.63 -4.44 0.87
CA PRO A 96 -10.15 -5.76 1.22
C PRO A 96 -9.66 -6.23 2.59
N GLN A 97 -8.40 -5.94 2.92
CA GLN A 97 -7.82 -6.22 4.23
C GLN A 97 -8.63 -5.56 5.36
N THR A 98 -8.89 -4.27 5.20
CA THR A 98 -9.60 -3.51 6.22
C THR A 98 -11.03 -4.00 6.39
N VAL A 99 -11.73 -4.24 5.28
CA VAL A 99 -13.09 -4.78 5.31
C VAL A 99 -13.09 -6.12 6.04
N ALA A 100 -12.14 -7.00 5.74
CA ALA A 100 -12.00 -8.28 6.42
C ALA A 100 -11.72 -8.12 7.93
N TYR A 101 -10.86 -7.19 8.35
CA TYR A 101 -10.65 -6.91 9.78
C TYR A 101 -11.88 -6.37 10.49
N ILE A 102 -12.62 -5.45 9.86
CA ILE A 102 -13.85 -4.90 10.44
C ILE A 102 -14.90 -6.01 10.55
N THR A 103 -15.11 -6.79 9.48
CA THR A 103 -16.04 -7.92 9.48
C THR A 103 -15.66 -8.95 10.53
N GLY A 104 -14.37 -9.27 10.68
CA GLY A 104 -13.88 -10.20 11.69
C GLY A 104 -14.20 -9.74 13.11
N ARG A 105 -14.07 -8.44 13.39
CA ARG A 105 -14.31 -7.86 14.72
C ARG A 105 -15.78 -7.62 15.05
N LEU A 106 -16.62 -7.40 14.03
CA LEU A 106 -18.07 -7.23 14.21
C LEU A 106 -18.84 -8.56 14.15
N SER A 107 -18.18 -9.66 13.77
CA SER A 107 -18.85 -10.95 13.66
C SER A 107 -19.15 -11.56 15.02
N ILE A 108 -20.40 -11.99 15.19
CA ILE A 108 -20.88 -12.73 16.38
C ILE A 108 -20.43 -14.21 16.31
N SER A 109 -20.18 -14.72 15.10
CA SER A 109 -19.75 -16.09 14.87
C SER A 109 -18.21 -16.20 14.93
N VAL A 110 -17.70 -17.04 15.83
CA VAL A 110 -16.26 -17.31 15.98
C VAL A 110 -15.64 -17.83 14.67
N ASN A 111 -16.33 -18.73 13.96
CA ASN A 111 -15.82 -19.28 12.70
C ASN A 111 -15.76 -18.21 11.59
N SER A 112 -16.77 -17.35 11.51
CA SER A 112 -16.82 -16.26 10.53
C SER A 112 -15.77 -15.18 10.87
N SER A 113 -15.54 -14.92 12.15
CA SER A 113 -14.49 -14.03 12.64
C SER A 113 -13.09 -14.54 12.25
N LYS A 114 -12.79 -15.80 12.54
CA LYS A 114 -11.52 -16.44 12.17
C LYS A 114 -11.26 -16.42 10.67
N PHE A 115 -12.27 -16.75 9.88
CA PHE A 115 -12.16 -16.72 8.42
C PHE A 115 -11.85 -15.31 7.88
N ALA A 116 -12.51 -14.29 8.42
CA ALA A 116 -12.25 -12.90 8.05
C ALA A 116 -10.83 -12.45 8.44
N PHE A 117 -10.32 -12.85 9.60
CA PHE A 117 -8.94 -12.60 9.99
C PHE A 117 -7.93 -13.28 9.04
N HIS A 118 -8.18 -14.52 8.62
CA HIS A 118 -7.32 -15.18 7.63
C HIS A 118 -7.29 -14.44 6.29
N ILE A 119 -8.43 -13.93 5.82
CA ILE A 119 -8.47 -13.09 4.62
C ILE A 119 -7.62 -11.83 4.82
N ALA A 120 -7.79 -11.15 5.96
CA ALA A 120 -7.01 -9.96 6.27
C ALA A 120 -5.49 -10.26 6.27
N ASP A 121 -5.07 -11.40 6.82
CA ASP A 121 -3.66 -11.80 6.83
C ASP A 121 -3.14 -12.10 5.42
N ILE A 122 -3.94 -12.70 4.53
CA ILE A 122 -3.57 -12.88 3.13
C ILE A 122 -3.33 -11.53 2.44
N PHE A 123 -4.23 -10.57 2.63
CA PHE A 123 -4.06 -9.23 2.05
C PHE A 123 -2.91 -8.44 2.66
N TRP A 124 -2.60 -8.66 3.93
CA TRP A 124 -1.37 -8.15 4.53
C TRP A 124 -0.13 -8.69 3.81
N ASN A 125 -0.10 -9.97 3.45
CA ASN A 125 1.02 -10.53 2.68
C ASN A 125 1.13 -9.92 1.27
N PHE A 126 0.01 -9.62 0.61
CA PHE A 126 0.04 -8.91 -0.67
C PHE A 126 0.64 -7.50 -0.57
N HIS A 127 0.68 -6.91 0.62
CA HIS A 127 1.36 -5.62 0.82
C HIS A 127 2.86 -5.71 0.54
N PHE A 128 3.53 -6.84 0.86
CA PHE A 128 4.94 -7.03 0.52
C PHE A 128 5.16 -7.02 -1.01
N THR A 129 4.27 -7.70 -1.74
CA THR A 129 4.29 -7.65 -3.21
C THR A 129 4.06 -6.24 -3.73
N ARG A 130 3.21 -5.46 -3.05
CA ARG A 130 2.96 -4.05 -3.38
C ARG A 130 4.20 -3.18 -3.16
N GLU A 131 5.01 -3.40 -2.13
CA GLU A 131 6.27 -2.66 -1.95
C GLU A 131 7.26 -2.92 -3.11
N VAL A 132 7.32 -4.17 -3.58
CA VAL A 132 8.07 -4.52 -4.79
C VAL A 132 7.48 -3.82 -6.02
N PHE A 133 6.16 -3.79 -6.15
CA PHE A 133 5.48 -3.07 -7.23
C PHE A 133 5.79 -1.57 -7.20
N ASP A 134 5.77 -0.93 -6.03
CA ASP A 134 6.12 0.47 -5.86
C ASP A 134 7.52 0.75 -6.36
N PHE A 135 8.49 -0.12 -6.01
CA PHE A 135 9.85 -0.01 -6.52
C PHE A 135 9.89 0.00 -8.06
N PHE A 136 9.13 -0.87 -8.72
CA PHE A 136 9.00 -0.88 -10.18
C PHE A 136 8.33 0.40 -10.73
N ILE A 137 7.29 0.91 -10.07
CA ILE A 137 6.66 2.19 -10.46
C ILE A 137 7.71 3.31 -10.36
N TYR A 138 8.42 3.43 -9.24
CA TYR A 138 9.44 4.47 -9.04
C TYR A 138 10.53 4.39 -10.11
N PHE A 139 10.99 3.18 -10.43
CA PHE A 139 11.96 2.94 -11.49
C PHE A 139 11.46 3.35 -12.88
N LYS A 140 10.17 3.17 -13.16
CA LYS A 140 9.55 3.56 -14.45
C LYS A 140 9.32 5.06 -14.57
N PHE A 141 8.84 5.72 -13.51
CA PHE A 141 8.41 7.11 -13.56
C PHE A 141 9.52 8.12 -13.24
N PHE A 142 10.50 7.77 -12.39
CA PHE A 142 11.56 8.70 -11.97
C PHE A 142 12.91 8.33 -12.59
N ARG A 143 13.35 9.15 -13.55
CA ARG A 143 14.65 8.99 -14.20
C ARG A 143 15.81 9.00 -13.20
N THR A 144 15.78 9.89 -12.21
CA THR A 144 16.84 10.00 -11.20
C THR A 144 16.94 8.72 -10.38
N PHE A 145 15.82 8.20 -9.89
CA PHE A 145 15.77 6.95 -9.14
C PHE A 145 16.33 5.79 -9.97
N ARG A 146 15.89 5.67 -11.23
CA ARG A 146 16.41 4.68 -12.18
C ARG A 146 17.93 4.76 -12.36
N LEU A 147 18.47 5.97 -12.52
CA LEU A 147 19.92 6.16 -12.68
C LEU A 147 20.69 5.74 -11.42
N VAL A 148 20.19 6.09 -10.24
CA VAL A 148 20.79 5.67 -8.96
C VAL A 148 20.78 4.15 -8.83
N VAL A 149 19.63 3.50 -9.05
CA VAL A 149 19.52 2.03 -8.98
C VAL A 149 20.48 1.36 -9.96
N LEU A 150 20.50 1.80 -11.22
CA LEU A 150 21.42 1.24 -12.21
C LEU A 150 22.90 1.45 -11.85
N ASN A 151 23.25 2.60 -11.29
CA ASN A 151 24.62 2.88 -10.84
C ASN A 151 25.04 2.01 -9.64
N VAL A 152 24.13 1.77 -8.69
CA VAL A 152 24.38 0.86 -7.56
C VAL A 152 24.47 -0.59 -8.04
N CYS A 153 23.71 -0.98 -9.05
CA CYS A 153 23.73 -2.34 -9.61
C CYS A 153 24.88 -2.62 -10.61
N LYS A 154 25.61 -1.60 -11.09
CA LYS A 154 26.75 -1.75 -12.01
C LYS A 154 27.82 -2.77 -11.55
N PRO A 155 28.25 -2.80 -10.27
CA PRO A 155 29.24 -3.77 -9.80
C PRO A 155 28.72 -5.22 -9.87
N CYS A 156 27.42 -5.44 -9.68
CA CYS A 156 26.79 -6.76 -9.78
C CYS A 156 26.72 -7.24 -11.23
N HIS A 157 26.47 -6.35 -12.20
CA HIS A 157 26.47 -6.69 -13.62
C HIS A 157 27.87 -7.09 -14.11
N HIS A 158 28.92 -6.42 -13.61
CA HIS A 158 30.30 -6.76 -13.96
C HIS A 158 30.77 -8.08 -13.32
N ARG A 159 30.32 -8.40 -12.09
CA ARG A 159 30.62 -9.69 -11.44
C ARG A 159 29.85 -10.87 -12.03
N MET A 160 28.61 -10.69 -12.50
CA MET A 160 27.87 -11.76 -13.17
C MET A 160 28.48 -12.15 -14.51
N GLN A 161 28.98 -11.19 -15.30
CA GLN A 161 29.62 -11.50 -16.58
C GLN A 161 30.95 -12.25 -16.43
N LEU A 162 31.70 -12.02 -15.34
CA LEU A 162 32.94 -12.75 -15.06
C LEU A 162 32.69 -14.22 -14.65
N LYS A 163 31.57 -14.51 -13.96
CA LYS A 163 31.19 -15.86 -13.55
C LYS A 163 30.59 -16.75 -14.65
N PHE A 164 30.22 -16.18 -15.79
CA PHE A 164 29.69 -16.93 -16.94
C PHE A 164 30.75 -17.23 -18.02
N ASN A 165 31.97 -16.69 -17.85
CA ASN A 165 33.10 -16.90 -18.76
C ASN A 165 34.23 -17.77 -18.13
N GLU A 166 33.97 -18.37 -16.97
CA GLU A 166 34.72 -19.49 -16.38
C GLU A 166 33.90 -20.78 -16.55
#